data_AF-A0A533YHU1-F1
#
_entry.id   AF-A0A533YHU1-F1
#
_cell.length_a   1.000
_cell.length_b   1.000
_cell.length_c   1.000
_cell.angle_alpha   90.00
_cell.angle_beta   90.00
_cell.angle_gamma   90.00
#
_symmetry.space_group_name_H-M   'P 1'
#
loop_
_entity.id
_entity.type
_entity.pdbx_description
1 polymer ?
#
loop_
_entity_poly.entity_id
_entity_poly.type
_entity_poly.pdbx_seq_one_letter_code
_entity_poly.pdbx_strand_id
1 'polypeptide(L)'
;IADACKALQIPVVSGNVSFYNETRGLSIYPTPIIGMVGLLDHVERAVSQGFKAEGDVIVMLGETGEDLGGTEYLRVVHHREQGTPPVLNLEREVALHRVVLQAIEQGLVRSAHDCAEGGLAVALVESCLSATNGPLGAEIALDGHGLRQDSLLFGESHSRIILSVKSADREKIGALAGHERVPCSVLGFVSGRRLMISIRDDRGRRALRIDRPCDKLDRIWRGALRAALETGERGHA
;
A
#
# COMPACT_ATOMS: atom_id res chain seq x y z
N ILE A 1 -8.81 5.47 17.77
CA ILE A 1 -9.88 6.23 17.07
C ILE A 1 -9.86 7.70 17.49
N ALA A 2 -10.15 8.04 18.76
CA ALA A 2 -10.22 9.45 19.19
C ALA A 2 -8.96 10.28 18.86
N ASP A 3 -7.76 9.74 19.10
CA ASP A 3 -6.51 10.47 18.83
C ASP A 3 -6.28 10.68 17.32
N ALA A 4 -6.57 9.68 16.49
CA ALA A 4 -6.50 9.80 15.04
C ALA A 4 -7.51 10.84 14.49
N CYS A 5 -8.75 10.81 14.98
CA CYS A 5 -9.77 11.82 14.65
C CYS A 5 -9.31 13.24 15.00
N LYS A 6 -8.70 13.43 16.18
CA LYS A 6 -8.15 14.73 16.59
C LYS A 6 -6.98 15.15 15.70
N ALA A 7 -6.03 14.26 15.41
CA ALA A 7 -4.87 14.59 14.61
C ALA A 7 -5.25 14.94 13.16
N LEU A 8 -6.12 14.14 12.54
CA LEU A 8 -6.57 14.33 11.16
C LEU A 8 -7.70 15.37 11.02
N GLN A 9 -8.23 15.89 12.14
CA GLN A 9 -9.37 16.80 12.18
C GLN A 9 -10.63 16.21 11.51
N ILE A 10 -10.89 14.93 11.78
CA ILE A 10 -12.02 14.18 11.21
C ILE A 10 -13.03 13.85 12.31
N PRO A 11 -14.25 14.43 12.29
CA PRO A 11 -15.26 14.15 13.30
C PRO A 11 -15.92 12.78 13.10
N VAL A 12 -16.37 12.17 14.19
CA VAL A 12 -17.25 10.99 14.15
C VAL A 12 -18.69 11.48 14.14
N VAL A 13 -19.40 11.27 13.04
CA VAL A 13 -20.78 11.78 12.83
C VAL A 13 -21.87 10.75 13.15
N SER A 14 -21.54 9.46 13.09
CA SER A 14 -22.43 8.35 13.43
C SER A 14 -21.61 7.10 13.77
N GLY A 15 -22.26 6.11 14.37
CA GLY A 15 -21.61 4.84 14.69
C GLY A 15 -22.60 3.83 15.26
N ASN A 16 -22.17 2.57 15.29
CA ASN A 16 -22.85 1.48 15.96
C ASN A 16 -21.86 0.73 16.84
N VAL A 17 -22.35 0.12 17.92
CA VAL A 17 -21.53 -0.73 18.79
C VAL A 17 -22.23 -2.07 18.96
N SER A 18 -21.52 -3.14 18.61
CA SER A 18 -21.95 -4.52 18.82
C SER A 18 -21.07 -5.14 19.90
N PHE A 19 -21.66 -5.47 21.05
CA PHE A 19 -20.99 -6.13 22.17
C PHE A 19 -21.30 -7.64 22.20
N TYR A 20 -20.50 -8.39 22.96
CA TYR A 20 -20.70 -9.84 23.20
C TYR A 20 -20.58 -10.70 21.94
N ASN A 21 -19.67 -10.33 21.03
CA ASN A 21 -19.30 -11.15 19.87
C ASN A 21 -18.35 -12.27 20.32
N GLU A 22 -18.91 -13.20 21.08
CA GLU A 22 -18.22 -14.36 21.61
C GLU A 22 -19.05 -15.61 21.30
N THR A 23 -18.39 -16.71 20.95
CA THR A 23 -19.04 -18.01 20.81
C THR A 23 -18.21 -19.04 21.55
N ARG A 24 -18.82 -19.70 22.54
CA ARG A 24 -18.21 -20.80 23.33
C ARG A 24 -16.88 -20.43 24.00
N GLY A 25 -16.78 -19.25 24.62
CA GLY A 25 -15.53 -18.83 25.28
C GLY A 25 -14.53 -18.14 24.36
N LEU A 26 -14.80 -18.10 23.05
CA LEU A 26 -13.91 -17.51 22.05
C LEU A 26 -14.47 -16.17 21.59
N SER A 27 -13.75 -15.09 21.92
CA SER A 27 -14.06 -13.74 21.45
C SER A 27 -13.48 -13.52 20.06
N ILE A 28 -14.17 -12.74 19.24
CA ILE A 28 -13.58 -12.20 18.01
C ILE A 28 -12.44 -11.23 18.35
N TYR A 29 -11.59 -10.93 17.37
CA TYR A 29 -10.67 -9.81 17.47
C TYR A 29 -11.42 -8.48 17.63
N PRO A 30 -10.84 -7.48 18.33
CA PRO A 30 -11.37 -6.12 18.30
C PRO A 30 -11.39 -5.58 16.88
N THR A 31 -12.58 -5.46 16.28
CA THR A 31 -12.75 -5.11 14.86
C THR A 31 -13.46 -3.76 14.69
N PRO A 32 -12.77 -2.63 14.89
CA PRO A 32 -13.34 -1.32 14.57
C PRO A 32 -13.45 -1.17 13.04
N ILE A 33 -14.67 -1.08 12.52
CA ILE A 33 -14.92 -0.76 11.11
C ILE A 33 -15.15 0.74 11.00
N ILE A 34 -14.31 1.44 10.23
CA ILE A 34 -14.39 2.89 10.03
C ILE A 34 -14.83 3.19 8.60
N GLY A 35 -16.01 3.80 8.46
CA GLY A 35 -16.48 4.35 7.19
C GLY A 35 -16.10 5.83 7.07
N MET A 36 -15.51 6.21 5.94
CA MET A 36 -15.06 7.58 5.67
C MET A 36 -15.83 8.16 4.50
N VAL A 37 -16.22 9.43 4.61
CA VAL A 37 -16.89 10.18 3.53
C VAL A 37 -16.13 11.48 3.32
N GLY A 38 -15.82 11.78 2.06
CA GLY A 38 -15.19 13.02 1.63
C GLY A 38 -15.92 13.60 0.42
N LEU A 39 -15.78 14.91 0.21
CA LEU A 39 -16.31 15.61 -0.94
C LEU A 39 -15.16 15.86 -1.94
N LEU A 40 -15.42 15.60 -3.22
CA LEU A 40 -14.56 16.04 -4.32
C LEU A 40 -15.29 17.16 -5.05
N ASP A 41 -14.71 18.37 -5.05
CA ASP A 41 -15.25 19.49 -5.83
C ASP A 41 -15.23 19.20 -7.34
N HIS A 42 -14.26 18.40 -7.75
CA HIS A 42 -13.95 18.05 -9.14
C HIS A 42 -13.76 16.54 -9.27
N VAL A 43 -14.83 15.82 -9.65
CA VAL A 43 -14.80 14.35 -9.76
C VAL A 43 -13.77 13.86 -10.78
N GLU A 44 -13.49 14.67 -11.80
CA GLU A 44 -12.47 14.42 -12.81
C GLU A 44 -11.05 14.39 -12.26
N ARG A 45 -10.83 14.92 -11.04
CA ARG A 45 -9.53 14.85 -10.33
C ARG A 45 -9.39 13.61 -9.46
N ALA A 46 -10.39 12.72 -9.45
CA ALA A 46 -10.30 11.47 -8.70
C ALA A 46 -9.12 10.62 -9.19
N VAL A 47 -8.20 10.32 -8.28
CA VAL A 47 -7.04 9.47 -8.55
C VAL A 47 -7.35 8.05 -8.09
N SER A 48 -7.18 7.09 -8.99
CA SER A 48 -7.34 5.65 -8.69
C SER A 48 -5.98 4.98 -8.50
N GLN A 49 -5.96 3.81 -7.86
CA GLN A 49 -4.76 3.01 -7.63
C GLN A 49 -4.04 2.49 -8.90
N GLY A 50 -4.79 2.20 -9.96
CA GLY A 50 -4.23 1.57 -11.16
C GLY A 50 -3.26 2.46 -11.94
N PHE A 51 -2.10 1.92 -12.32
CA PHE A 51 -1.14 2.60 -13.19
C PHE A 51 -1.79 3.05 -14.50
N LYS A 52 -1.33 4.18 -15.04
CA LYS A 52 -1.99 4.87 -16.16
C LYS A 52 -1.20 4.83 -17.47
N ALA A 53 0.12 4.99 -17.43
CA ALA A 53 0.91 4.85 -18.65
C ALA A 53 2.32 4.32 -18.38
N GLU A 54 2.88 3.68 -19.40
CA GLU A 54 4.30 3.33 -19.42
C GLU A 54 5.20 4.57 -19.38
N GLY A 55 6.35 4.43 -18.73
CA GLY A 55 7.32 5.51 -18.54
C GLY A 55 6.99 6.45 -17.37
N ASP A 56 5.83 6.29 -16.72
CA ASP A 56 5.57 6.97 -15.46
C ASP A 56 6.54 6.50 -14.38
N VAL A 57 7.07 7.46 -13.62
CA VAL A 57 7.96 7.21 -12.49
C VAL A 57 7.11 6.79 -11.30
N ILE A 58 7.53 5.73 -10.62
CA ILE A 58 6.89 5.22 -9.41
C ILE A 58 7.68 5.75 -8.21
N VAL A 59 7.00 6.50 -7.36
CA VAL A 59 7.55 7.15 -6.16
C VAL A 59 6.85 6.59 -4.93
N MET A 60 7.58 6.33 -3.86
CA MET A 60 7.01 6.03 -2.55
C MET A 60 7.18 7.22 -1.63
N LEU A 61 6.07 7.64 -1.03
CA LEU A 61 6.06 8.51 0.14
C LEU A 61 6.02 7.64 1.39
N GLY A 62 6.80 7.99 2.42
CA GLY A 62 6.99 7.18 3.63
C GLY A 62 8.17 6.21 3.55
N GLU A 63 8.35 5.43 4.61
CA GLU A 63 9.46 4.50 4.79
C GLU A 63 8.95 3.13 5.25
N THR A 64 9.62 2.07 4.78
CA THR A 64 9.37 0.72 5.27
C THR A 64 10.25 0.45 6.48
N GLY A 65 9.65 -0.08 7.55
CA GLY A 65 10.34 -0.57 8.75
C GLY A 65 10.36 -2.10 8.83
N GLU A 66 10.90 -2.63 9.93
CA GLU A 66 10.84 -4.07 10.24
C GLU A 66 9.50 -4.47 10.89
N ASP A 67 8.40 -4.20 10.18
CA ASP A 67 7.04 -4.36 10.71
C ASP A 67 6.34 -5.60 10.15
N LEU A 68 6.77 -6.78 10.62
CA LEU A 68 6.16 -8.08 10.26
C LEU A 68 5.23 -8.66 11.35
N GLY A 69 5.08 -7.97 12.49
CA GLY A 69 4.18 -8.41 13.55
C GLY A 69 2.72 -8.23 13.15
N GLY A 70 1.92 -9.29 13.25
CA GLY A 70 0.49 -9.25 12.93
C GLY A 70 0.13 -9.08 11.46
N THR A 71 1.08 -9.24 10.53
CA THR A 71 0.85 -9.01 9.10
C THR A 71 0.20 -10.18 8.39
N GLU A 72 -0.42 -9.91 7.24
CA GLU A 72 -0.96 -10.94 6.34
C GLU A 72 0.11 -11.92 5.87
N TYR A 73 1.34 -11.44 5.67
CA TYR A 73 2.45 -12.31 5.31
C TYR A 73 2.73 -13.37 6.38
N LEU A 74 2.77 -12.96 7.65
CA LEU A 74 3.01 -13.88 8.76
C LEU A 74 1.86 -14.89 8.89
N ARG A 75 0.62 -14.43 8.71
CA ARG A 75 -0.58 -15.26 8.77
C ARG A 75 -0.62 -16.28 7.64
N VAL A 76 -0.45 -15.83 6.39
CA VAL A 76 -0.62 -16.68 5.19
C VAL A 76 0.57 -17.60 4.96
N VAL A 77 1.81 -17.08 5.09
CA VAL A 77 3.03 -17.84 4.75
C VAL A 77 3.55 -18.66 5.92
N HIS A 78 3.39 -18.16 7.15
CA HIS A 78 3.93 -18.79 8.34
C HIS A 78 2.88 -19.35 9.30
N HIS A 79 1.58 -19.18 9.00
CA HIS A 79 0.47 -19.66 9.83
C HIS A 79 0.58 -19.16 11.28
N ARG A 80 0.95 -17.88 11.43
CA ARG A 80 1.22 -17.25 12.72
C ARG A 80 0.57 -15.88 12.79
N GLU A 81 -0.10 -15.63 13.91
CA GLU A 81 -0.70 -14.34 14.25
C GLU A 81 -0.08 -13.87 15.57
N GLN A 82 1.10 -13.26 15.47
CA GLN A 82 1.92 -12.88 16.63
C GLN A 82 2.80 -11.67 16.31
N GLY A 83 3.45 -11.14 17.33
CA GLY A 83 4.32 -9.97 17.22
C GLY A 83 3.60 -8.67 17.52
N THR A 84 4.35 -7.58 17.55
CA THR A 84 3.78 -6.24 17.79
C THR A 84 3.39 -5.64 16.44
N PRO A 85 2.14 -5.16 16.27
CA PRO A 85 1.73 -4.46 15.06
C PRO A 85 2.59 -3.20 14.81
N PRO A 86 2.72 -2.76 13.55
CA PRO A 86 3.46 -1.55 13.22
C PRO A 86 2.96 -0.33 14.02
N VAL A 87 3.88 0.51 14.48
CA VAL A 87 3.53 1.72 15.24
C VAL A 87 3.06 2.81 14.27
N LEU A 88 1.92 3.43 14.57
CA LEU A 88 1.41 4.59 13.83
C LEU A 88 1.93 5.89 14.44
N ASN A 89 2.60 6.71 13.63
CA ASN A 89 2.92 8.09 13.97
C ASN A 89 1.92 9.04 13.29
N LEU A 90 1.02 9.63 14.08
CA LEU A 90 -0.05 10.48 13.57
C LEU A 90 0.44 11.77 12.90
N GLU A 91 1.58 12.33 13.35
CA GLU A 91 2.15 13.53 12.72
C GLU A 91 2.66 13.21 11.31
N ARG A 92 3.31 12.05 11.14
CA ARG A 92 3.75 11.56 9.83
C ARG A 92 2.57 11.25 8.92
N GLU A 93 1.51 10.65 9.44
CA GLU A 93 0.29 10.36 8.67
C GLU A 93 -0.38 11.64 8.16
N VAL A 94 -0.52 12.66 9.03
CA VAL A 94 -1.08 13.97 8.64
C VAL A 94 -0.22 14.63 7.57
N ALA A 95 1.12 14.62 7.73
CA ALA A 95 2.04 15.19 6.76
C ALA A 95 1.96 14.48 5.41
N LEU A 96 1.91 13.14 5.41
CA LEU A 96 1.74 12.32 4.21
C LEU A 96 0.47 12.72 3.44
N HIS A 97 -0.67 12.79 4.13
CA HIS A 97 -1.94 13.16 3.52
C HIS A 97 -1.88 14.57 2.90
N ARG A 98 -1.23 15.54 3.55
CA ARG A 98 -1.06 16.89 2.98
C ARG A 98 -0.27 16.85 1.67
N VAL A 99 0.85 16.13 1.63
CA VAL A 99 1.66 15.98 0.41
C VAL A 99 0.84 15.36 -0.72
N VAL A 100 0.12 14.28 -0.44
CA VAL A 100 -0.66 13.55 -1.43
C VAL A 100 -1.79 14.42 -1.97
N LEU A 101 -2.58 15.06 -1.10
CA LEU A 101 -3.68 15.94 -1.50
C LEU A 101 -3.18 17.12 -2.32
N GLN A 102 -2.11 17.79 -1.87
CA GLN A 102 -1.51 18.90 -2.60
C GLN A 102 -0.98 18.48 -3.98
N ALA A 103 -0.36 17.30 -4.09
CA ALA A 103 0.12 16.78 -5.36
C ALA A 103 -1.02 16.44 -6.33
N ILE A 104 -2.14 15.91 -5.81
CA ILE A 104 -3.35 15.62 -6.59
C ILE A 104 -4.01 16.91 -7.07
N GLU A 105 -4.15 17.91 -6.18
CA GLU A 105 -4.72 19.23 -6.50
C GLU A 105 -3.93 19.95 -7.60
N GLN A 106 -2.60 19.79 -7.61
CA GLN A 106 -1.71 20.33 -8.64
C GLN A 106 -1.70 19.51 -9.94
N GLY A 107 -2.43 18.40 -10.01
CA GLY A 107 -2.50 17.53 -11.20
C GLY A 107 -1.20 16.78 -11.49
N LEU A 108 -0.35 16.57 -10.49
CA LEU A 108 0.96 15.91 -10.65
C LEU A 108 0.85 14.38 -10.63
N VAL A 109 -0.19 13.87 -9.96
CA VAL A 109 -0.39 12.44 -9.70
C VAL A 109 -1.25 11.79 -10.78
N ARG A 110 -0.80 10.67 -11.33
CA ARG A 110 -1.57 9.84 -12.27
C ARG A 110 -2.29 8.67 -11.60
N SER A 111 -1.63 8.04 -10.64
CA SER A 111 -2.23 7.02 -9.77
C SER A 111 -1.63 7.13 -8.36
N ALA A 112 -2.39 6.71 -7.36
CA ALA A 112 -1.98 6.67 -5.97
C ALA A 112 -2.57 5.43 -5.30
N HIS A 113 -1.75 4.68 -4.57
CA HIS A 113 -2.17 3.49 -3.85
C HIS A 113 -1.43 3.37 -2.52
N ASP A 114 -2.12 3.05 -1.44
CA ASP A 114 -1.50 2.86 -0.13
C ASP A 114 -0.83 1.49 0.01
N CYS A 115 0.15 1.39 0.90
CA CYS A 115 0.84 0.14 1.20
C CYS A 115 0.32 -0.44 2.53
N ALA A 116 -0.86 -1.04 2.47
CA ALA A 116 -1.56 -1.65 3.60
C ALA A 116 -1.29 -3.16 3.70
N GLU A 117 -2.34 -3.99 3.73
CA GLU A 117 -2.23 -5.44 3.90
C GLU A 117 -1.38 -6.10 2.80
N GLY A 118 -0.43 -6.94 3.22
CA GLY A 118 0.54 -7.57 2.33
C GLY A 118 1.67 -6.65 1.84
N GLY A 119 1.68 -5.38 2.26
CA GLY A 119 2.78 -4.46 2.09
C GLY A 119 3.03 -3.98 0.66
N LEU A 120 4.24 -3.46 0.43
CA LEU A 120 4.64 -2.82 -0.83
C LEU A 120 4.48 -3.74 -2.05
N ALA A 121 4.82 -5.02 -1.90
CA ALA A 121 4.73 -5.99 -2.99
C ALA A 121 3.29 -6.17 -3.47
N VAL A 122 2.32 -6.26 -2.56
CA VAL A 122 0.90 -6.40 -2.90
C VAL A 122 0.36 -5.09 -3.49
N ALA A 123 0.69 -3.94 -2.90
CA ALA A 123 0.29 -2.64 -3.45
C ALA A 123 0.77 -2.44 -4.90
N LEU A 124 2.00 -2.86 -5.22
CA LEU A 124 2.52 -2.85 -6.59
C LEU A 124 1.72 -3.78 -7.51
N VAL A 125 1.37 -4.98 -7.05
CA VAL A 125 0.54 -5.92 -7.83
C VAL A 125 -0.83 -5.30 -8.11
N GLU A 126 -1.53 -4.80 -7.09
CA GLU A 126 -2.85 -4.18 -7.25
C GLU A 126 -2.83 -2.98 -8.19
N SER A 127 -1.78 -2.15 -8.10
CA SER A 127 -1.55 -1.02 -9.02
C SER A 127 -1.35 -1.49 -10.46
N CYS A 128 -0.61 -2.58 -10.68
CA CYS A 128 -0.46 -3.19 -12.00
C CYS A 128 -1.80 -3.70 -12.57
N LEU A 129 -2.59 -4.36 -11.72
CA LEU A 129 -3.81 -5.08 -12.12
C LEU A 129 -5.04 -4.17 -12.28
N SER A 130 -5.05 -3.03 -11.59
CA SER A 130 -6.16 -2.07 -11.59
C SER A 130 -6.06 -1.03 -12.72
N ALA A 131 -5.10 -1.17 -13.63
CA ALA A 131 -4.97 -0.32 -14.81
C ALA A 131 -6.20 -0.45 -15.73
N THR A 132 -6.68 0.69 -16.24
CA THR A 132 -7.98 0.79 -16.94
C THR A 132 -7.98 0.11 -18.31
N ASN A 133 -6.83 0.02 -18.98
CA ASN A 133 -6.69 -0.56 -20.32
C ASN A 133 -6.03 -1.96 -20.26
N GLY A 134 -6.31 -2.69 -19.18
CA GLY A 134 -5.70 -3.98 -18.86
C GLY A 134 -4.37 -3.83 -18.11
N PRO A 135 -3.80 -4.95 -17.61
CA PRO A 135 -2.66 -4.88 -16.71
C PRO A 135 -1.43 -4.19 -17.31
N LEU A 136 -0.83 -3.28 -16.54
CA LEU A 136 0.43 -2.61 -16.84
C LEU A 136 1.49 -3.08 -15.84
N GLY A 137 2.65 -3.47 -16.34
CA GLY A 137 3.77 -3.91 -15.52
C GLY A 137 4.56 -2.75 -14.92
N ALA A 138 5.59 -3.10 -14.16
CA ALA A 138 6.53 -2.14 -13.58
C ALA A 138 7.90 -2.78 -13.37
N GLU A 139 8.94 -1.97 -13.50
CA GLU A 139 10.30 -2.31 -13.10
C GLU A 139 10.65 -1.54 -11.84
N ILE A 140 10.91 -2.27 -10.76
CA ILE A 140 11.16 -1.76 -9.42
C ILE A 140 12.56 -2.18 -8.97
N ALA A 141 13.32 -1.21 -8.47
CA ALA A 141 14.63 -1.39 -7.88
C ALA A 141 14.61 -0.88 -6.44
N LEU A 142 14.74 -1.79 -5.49
CA LEU A 142 14.81 -1.48 -4.07
C LEU A 142 16.24 -1.70 -3.56
N ASP A 143 16.65 -0.88 -2.62
CA ASP A 143 17.87 -1.08 -1.86
C ASP A 143 17.48 -1.63 -0.47
N GLY A 144 18.26 -2.57 0.06
CA GLY A 144 17.91 -3.31 1.28
C GLY A 144 17.85 -2.44 2.54
N HIS A 145 18.66 -1.38 2.60
CA HIS A 145 18.74 -0.46 3.75
C HIS A 145 18.90 -1.18 5.11
N GLY A 146 19.63 -2.30 5.14
CA GLY A 146 19.77 -3.14 6.33
C GLY A 146 18.51 -3.93 6.74
N LEU A 147 17.38 -3.76 6.05
CA LEU A 147 16.14 -4.50 6.31
C LEU A 147 16.21 -5.91 5.70
N ARG A 148 15.53 -6.84 6.35
CA ARG A 148 15.26 -8.15 5.74
C ARG A 148 14.37 -8.00 4.50
N GLN A 149 14.63 -8.84 3.50
CA GLN A 149 13.92 -8.78 2.21
C GLN A 149 12.41 -9.00 2.32
N ASP A 150 11.98 -9.88 3.24
CA ASP A 150 10.57 -10.13 3.51
C ASP A 150 9.89 -8.93 4.18
N SER A 151 10.56 -8.27 5.12
CA SER A 151 10.08 -7.02 5.74
C SER A 151 9.98 -5.89 4.71
N LEU A 152 10.97 -5.77 3.82
CA LEU A 152 10.97 -4.75 2.77
C LEU A 152 9.80 -4.92 1.78
N LEU A 153 9.43 -6.16 1.46
CA LEU A 153 8.38 -6.47 0.50
C LEU A 153 6.99 -6.54 1.12
N PHE A 154 6.88 -7.16 2.29
CA PHE A 154 5.61 -7.56 2.91
C PHE A 154 5.38 -6.97 4.30
N GLY A 155 6.28 -6.11 4.78
CA GLY A 155 6.02 -5.31 5.98
C GLY A 155 4.87 -4.35 5.75
N GLU A 156 4.00 -4.22 6.76
CA GLU A 156 2.77 -3.42 6.72
C GLU A 156 2.93 -2.11 7.48
N SER A 157 4.12 -1.49 7.38
CA SER A 157 4.39 -0.17 7.97
C SER A 157 3.36 0.87 7.52
N HIS A 158 2.81 1.63 8.46
CA HIS A 158 1.84 2.70 8.22
C HIS A 158 2.47 3.91 7.49
N SER A 159 1.62 4.85 7.07
CA SER A 159 2.04 6.11 6.45
C SER A 159 2.87 5.92 5.18
N ARG A 160 2.43 5.03 4.28
CA ARG A 160 3.09 4.76 3.00
C ARG A 160 2.11 4.76 1.84
N ILE A 161 2.44 5.53 0.79
CA ILE A 161 1.67 5.59 -0.46
C ILE A 161 2.63 5.55 -1.64
N ILE A 162 2.35 4.71 -2.63
CA ILE A 162 2.99 4.72 -3.93
C ILE A 162 2.21 5.61 -4.90
N LEU A 163 2.93 6.45 -5.63
CA LEU A 163 2.40 7.34 -6.65
C LEU A 163 3.01 6.98 -8.00
N SER A 164 2.22 7.04 -9.07
CA SER A 164 2.78 7.16 -10.42
C SER A 164 2.66 8.60 -10.90
N VAL A 165 3.75 9.15 -11.45
CA VAL A 165 3.84 10.52 -11.93
C VAL A 165 4.57 10.59 -13.25
N LYS A 166 4.36 11.66 -14.02
CA LYS A 166 5.18 11.92 -15.20
C LYS A 166 6.64 12.11 -14.77
N SER A 167 7.57 11.63 -15.58
CA SER A 167 9.01 11.83 -15.32
C SER A 167 9.37 13.32 -15.12
N ALA A 168 8.75 14.23 -15.88
CA ALA A 168 8.94 15.67 -15.75
C ALA A 168 8.42 16.28 -14.44
N ASP A 169 7.51 15.59 -13.73
CA ASP A 169 6.89 16.09 -12.49
C ASP A 169 7.48 15.46 -11.22
N ARG A 170 8.39 14.47 -11.37
CA ARG A 170 9.11 13.78 -10.28
C ARG A 170 9.69 14.76 -9.25
N GLU A 171 10.41 15.78 -9.70
CA GLU A 171 11.12 16.71 -8.81
C GLU A 171 10.15 17.54 -7.97
N LYS A 172 8.96 17.84 -8.51
CA LYS A 172 7.91 18.57 -7.79
C LYS A 172 7.37 17.74 -6.63
N ILE A 173 7.18 16.43 -6.80
CA ILE A 173 6.79 15.53 -5.71
C ILE A 173 7.85 15.54 -4.61
N GLY A 174 9.13 15.44 -4.98
CA GLY A 174 10.24 15.51 -4.02
C GLY A 174 10.26 16.82 -3.24
N ALA A 175 9.98 17.95 -3.90
CA ALA A 175 9.90 19.25 -3.25
C ALA A 175 8.73 19.35 -2.25
N LEU A 176 7.54 18.86 -2.62
CA LEU A 176 6.37 18.79 -1.73
C LEU A 176 6.66 17.92 -0.50
N ALA A 177 7.22 16.73 -0.72
CA ALA A 177 7.58 15.82 0.34
C ALA A 177 8.64 16.43 1.28
N GLY A 178 9.65 17.09 0.73
CA GLY A 178 10.68 17.80 1.50
C GLY A 178 10.13 18.92 2.38
N HIS A 179 9.14 19.68 1.88
CA HIS A 179 8.48 20.75 2.64
C HIS A 179 7.76 20.22 3.89
N GLU A 180 6.99 19.13 3.74
CA GLU A 180 6.28 18.49 4.85
C GLU A 180 7.16 17.49 5.64
N ARG A 181 8.43 17.35 5.28
CA ARG A 181 9.39 16.38 5.86
C ARG A 181 8.93 14.92 5.79
N VAL A 182 8.25 14.58 4.69
CA VAL A 182 7.83 13.22 4.37
C VAL A 182 8.95 12.54 3.58
N PRO A 183 9.44 11.36 4.00
CA PRO A 183 10.40 10.60 3.21
C PRO A 183 9.85 10.32 1.81
N CYS A 184 10.71 10.43 0.79
CA CYS A 184 10.33 10.27 -0.60
C CYS A 184 11.44 9.52 -1.34
N SER A 185 11.10 8.38 -1.94
CA SER A 185 12.05 7.57 -2.72
C SER A 185 11.47 7.20 -4.08
N VAL A 186 12.34 7.08 -5.09
CA VAL A 186 11.93 6.57 -6.40
C VAL A 186 12.15 5.07 -6.42
N LEU A 187 11.07 4.32 -6.64
CA LEU A 187 11.09 2.86 -6.68
C LEU A 187 11.44 2.34 -8.07
N GLY A 188 11.06 3.06 -9.13
CA GLY A 188 11.23 2.60 -10.49
C GLY A 188 10.26 3.26 -11.46
N PHE A 189 9.76 2.50 -12.44
CA PHE A 189 8.88 3.01 -13.49
C PHE A 189 7.87 1.97 -13.97
N VAL A 190 6.73 2.45 -14.47
CA VAL A 190 5.70 1.62 -15.12
C VAL A 190 6.24 1.17 -16.48
N SER A 191 6.16 -0.13 -16.78
CA SER A 191 6.70 -0.68 -18.04
C SER A 191 6.09 -2.02 -18.41
N GLY A 192 5.73 -2.17 -19.68
CA GLY A 192 5.38 -3.46 -20.28
C GLY A 192 4.25 -4.18 -19.55
N ARG A 193 4.35 -5.51 -19.47
CA ARG A 193 3.30 -6.40 -18.92
C ARG A 193 3.82 -7.37 -17.87
N ARG A 194 4.93 -7.02 -17.23
CA ARG A 194 5.58 -7.82 -16.19
C ARG A 194 5.85 -6.95 -14.98
N LEU A 195 5.63 -7.48 -13.79
CA LEU A 195 6.12 -6.90 -12.56
C LEU A 195 7.50 -7.50 -12.27
N MET A 196 8.51 -6.65 -12.28
CA MET A 196 9.89 -6.98 -11.97
C MET A 196 10.31 -6.21 -10.72
N ILE A 197 10.71 -6.92 -9.68
CA ILE A 197 11.22 -6.32 -8.44
C ILE A 197 12.62 -6.86 -8.20
N SER A 198 13.60 -5.97 -8.17
CA SER A 198 14.99 -6.30 -7.83
C SER A 198 15.37 -5.66 -6.51
N ILE A 199 15.97 -6.43 -5.61
CA ILE A 199 16.51 -5.93 -4.34
C ILE A 199 18.03 -6.01 -4.38
N ARG A 200 18.71 -4.92 -4.04
CA ARG A 200 20.16 -4.88 -3.83
C ARG A 200 20.49 -4.99 -2.34
N ASP A 201 21.55 -5.73 -2.02
CA ASP A 201 22.12 -5.73 -0.68
C ASP A 201 22.84 -4.41 -0.37
N ASP A 202 23.25 -4.20 0.87
CA ASP A 202 23.97 -2.98 1.30
C ASP A 202 25.34 -2.82 0.60
N ARG A 203 25.81 -3.84 -0.13
CA ARG A 203 27.03 -3.80 -0.96
C ARG A 203 26.71 -3.53 -2.43
N GLY A 204 25.46 -3.21 -2.77
CA GLY A 204 24.99 -2.93 -4.12
C GLY A 204 24.84 -4.16 -5.02
N ARG A 205 24.99 -5.38 -4.49
CA ARG A 205 24.86 -6.63 -5.26
C ARG A 205 23.40 -7.05 -5.31
N ARG A 206 22.96 -7.63 -6.42
CA ARG A 206 21.59 -8.13 -6.56
C ARG A 206 21.36 -9.32 -5.61
N ALA A 207 20.51 -9.11 -4.62
CA ALA A 207 20.18 -10.08 -3.57
C ALA A 207 18.92 -10.88 -3.88
N LEU A 208 17.93 -10.27 -4.53
CA LEU A 208 16.69 -10.91 -4.95
C LEU A 208 16.21 -10.35 -6.30
N ARG A 209 15.58 -11.20 -7.12
CA ARG A 209 14.83 -10.78 -8.31
C ARG A 209 13.52 -11.55 -8.40
N ILE A 210 12.42 -10.81 -8.38
CA ILE A 210 11.08 -11.30 -8.68
C ILE A 210 10.74 -10.84 -10.09
N ASP A 211 10.21 -11.75 -10.90
CA ASP A 211 9.85 -11.47 -12.30
C ASP A 211 8.60 -12.26 -12.64
N ARG A 212 7.45 -11.59 -12.73
CA ARG A 212 6.15 -12.23 -12.93
C ARG A 212 5.33 -11.54 -14.02
N PRO A 213 4.76 -12.30 -14.97
CA PRO A 213 3.79 -11.78 -15.92
C PRO A 213 2.53 -11.26 -15.21
N CYS A 214 2.03 -10.08 -15.58
CA CYS A 214 0.85 -9.50 -14.96
C CYS A 214 -0.42 -10.33 -15.23
N ASP A 215 -0.53 -11.01 -16.37
CA ASP A 215 -1.66 -11.90 -16.69
C ASP A 215 -1.73 -13.14 -15.76
N LYS A 216 -0.58 -13.61 -15.28
CA LYS A 216 -0.54 -14.70 -14.30
C LYS A 216 -0.98 -14.19 -12.92
N LEU A 217 -0.51 -13.01 -12.53
CA LEU A 217 -0.91 -12.36 -11.28
C LEU A 217 -2.41 -12.05 -11.27
N ASP A 218 -2.94 -11.52 -12.37
CA ASP A 218 -4.35 -11.19 -12.54
C ASP A 218 -5.27 -12.41 -12.36
N ARG A 219 -4.89 -13.54 -12.96
CA ARG A 219 -5.62 -14.80 -12.82
C ARG A 219 -5.67 -15.31 -11.39
N ILE A 220 -4.56 -15.22 -10.66
CA ILE A 220 -4.50 -15.61 -9.24
C ILE A 220 -5.38 -14.66 -8.43
N TRP A 221 -5.20 -13.35 -8.61
CA TRP A 221 -5.91 -12.32 -7.87
C TRP A 221 -7.43 -12.39 -8.04
N ARG A 222 -7.91 -12.36 -9.29
CA ARG A 222 -9.35 -12.40 -9.58
C ARG A 222 -9.98 -13.76 -9.34
N GLY A 223 -9.20 -14.83 -9.42
CA GLY A 223 -9.66 -16.20 -9.18
C GLY A 223 -9.78 -16.55 -7.70
N ALA A 224 -9.04 -15.86 -6.81
CA ALA A 224 -8.91 -16.24 -5.40
C ALA A 224 -10.26 -16.30 -4.66
N LEU A 225 -11.08 -15.26 -4.76
CA LEU A 225 -12.38 -15.22 -4.07
C LEU A 225 -13.32 -16.32 -4.57
N ARG A 226 -13.36 -16.52 -5.90
CA ARG A 226 -14.17 -17.59 -6.49
C ARG A 226 -13.72 -18.97 -5.99
N ALA A 227 -12.42 -19.23 -6.01
CA ALA A 227 -11.86 -20.48 -5.54
C ALA A 227 -12.19 -20.72 -4.07
N ALA A 228 -12.03 -19.71 -3.20
CA ALA A 228 -12.36 -19.82 -1.78
C ALA A 228 -13.85 -20.12 -1.53
N LEU A 229 -14.76 -19.51 -2.30
CA LEU A 229 -16.20 -19.79 -2.23
C LEU A 229 -16.54 -21.21 -2.71
N GLU A 230 -15.84 -21.71 -3.74
CA GLU A 230 -16.07 -23.05 -4.30
C GLU A 230 -15.49 -24.18 -3.43
N THR A 231 -14.35 -23.97 -2.77
CA THR A 231 -13.70 -25.01 -1.93
C THR A 231 -14.30 -25.12 -0.53
N GLY A 232 -15.09 -24.13 -0.08
CA GLY A 232 -15.68 -24.13 1.25
C GLY A 232 -14.66 -24.05 2.39
N GLU A 233 -13.42 -23.67 2.09
CA GLU A 233 -12.41 -23.36 3.10
C GLU A 233 -12.89 -22.14 3.89
N ARG A 234 -13.55 -22.40 5.01
CA ARG A 234 -13.79 -21.38 6.04
C ARG A 234 -12.41 -20.92 6.49
N GLY A 235 -12.05 -19.70 6.09
CA GLY A 235 -10.89 -19.00 6.64
C GLY A 235 -10.87 -19.23 8.13
N HIS A 236 -9.76 -19.80 8.62
CA HIS A 236 -9.60 -20.08 10.03
C HIS A 236 -9.61 -18.73 10.74
N ALA A 237 -10.70 -18.51 11.48
CA ALA A 237 -10.88 -17.42 12.43
C ALA A 237 -10.37 -17.85 13.80
#